data_AF-A0A2A4T5E0-F1
#
_entry.id   AF-A0A2A4T5E0-F1
#
_cell.length_a   1.000
_cell.length_b   1.000
_cell.length_c   1.000
_cell.angle_alpha   90.00
_cell.angle_beta   90.00
_cell.angle_gamma   90.00
#
_symmetry.space_group_name_H-M   'P 1'
#
loop_
_entity.id
_entity.type
_entity.pdbx_description
1 polymer ?
#
loop_
_entity_poly.entity_id
_entity_poly.type
_entity_poly.pdbx_seq_one_letter_code
_entity_poly.pdbx_strand_id
1 'polypeptide(L)'
;MQERNRINGFHAWAIISVSVMVDVIQLIFTLLIFTLLLSTVFAIITAIVFWVWFKVLDVGFMDTSSGFFKNYFKIVFEMIPILNIFPIFTIMTVFIISKVRKEDKKYNEEQISNLNAANDNRPPARLKKAV
;
A
#
# COMPACT_ATOMS: atom_id res chain seq x y z
N MET A 1 -8.49 22.84 9.89
CA MET A 1 -7.81 22.19 8.75
C MET A 1 -7.76 20.70 9.06
N GLN A 2 -8.13 19.83 8.12
CA GLN A 2 -8.02 18.39 8.34
C GLN A 2 -6.63 17.95 7.86
N GLU A 3 -5.77 17.60 8.80
CA GLU A 3 -4.51 16.92 8.52
C GLU A 3 -4.83 15.64 7.74
N ARG A 4 -4.20 15.46 6.58
CA ARG A 4 -4.43 14.24 5.80
C ARG A 4 -3.75 13.09 6.53
N ASN A 5 -4.53 12.13 7.01
CA ASN A 5 -4.06 10.92 7.65
C ASN A 5 -4.91 9.74 7.18
N ARG A 6 -4.66 9.27 5.95
CA ARG A 6 -5.46 8.20 5.33
C ARG A 6 -5.29 6.85 6.03
N ILE A 7 -4.11 6.60 6.59
CA ILE A 7 -3.80 5.35 7.31
C ILE A 7 -3.36 5.68 8.74
N ASN A 8 -4.35 5.77 9.63
CA ASN A 8 -4.12 5.88 11.06
C ASN A 8 -3.33 4.67 11.60
N GLY A 9 -2.69 4.81 12.76
CA GLY A 9 -1.93 3.76 13.44
C GLY A 9 -2.71 2.46 13.60
N PHE A 10 -3.99 2.56 13.98
CA PHE A 10 -4.89 1.41 14.09
C PHE A 10 -5.08 0.68 12.74
N HIS A 11 -5.38 1.42 11.67
CA HIS A 11 -5.53 0.83 10.33
C HIS A 11 -4.23 0.19 9.85
N ALA A 12 -3.08 0.84 10.08
CA ALA A 12 -1.78 0.25 9.72
C ALA A 12 -1.55 -1.08 10.44
N TRP A 13 -1.82 -1.13 11.76
CA TRP A 13 -1.67 -2.36 12.53
C TRP A 13 -2.62 -3.45 12.05
N ALA A 14 -3.89 -3.13 11.80
CA ALA A 14 -4.90 -4.07 11.30
C ALA A 14 -4.50 -4.67 9.94
N ILE A 15 -4.09 -3.84 8.98
CA ILE A 15 -3.70 -4.31 7.64
C ILE A 15 -2.41 -5.16 7.71
N ILE A 16 -1.46 -4.81 8.58
CA ILE A 16 -0.25 -5.61 8.80
C ILE A 16 -0.60 -6.95 9.44
N SER A 17 -1.44 -6.99 10.47
CA SER A 17 -1.85 -8.26 11.10
C SER A 17 -2.57 -9.18 10.13
N VAL A 18 -3.48 -8.64 9.32
CA VAL A 18 -4.20 -9.41 8.30
C VAL A 18 -3.25 -9.91 7.21
N SER A 19 -2.28 -9.10 6.77
CA SER A 19 -1.32 -9.54 5.75
C SER A 19 -0.38 -10.64 6.25
N VAL A 20 0.05 -10.58 7.51
CA VAL A 20 0.80 -11.68 8.15
C VAL A 20 -0.05 -12.95 8.23
N MET A 21 -1.32 -12.84 8.62
CA MET A 21 -2.23 -13.99 8.69
C MET A 21 -2.42 -14.65 7.32
N VAL A 22 -2.57 -13.84 6.27
CA VAL A 22 -2.66 -14.31 4.89
C VAL A 22 -1.40 -15.08 4.47
N ASP A 23 -0.21 -14.51 4.74
CA ASP A 23 1.06 -15.17 4.40
C ASP A 23 1.21 -16.52 5.13
N VAL A 24 0.79 -16.60 6.41
CA VAL A 24 0.78 -17.87 7.17
C VAL A 24 -0.18 -18.89 6.57
N ILE A 25 -1.40 -18.49 6.20
CA ILE A 25 -2.38 -19.38 5.55
C ILE A 25 -1.84 -19.89 4.22
N GLN A 26 -1.22 -19.00 3.43
CA GLN A 26 -0.64 -19.34 2.14
C GLN A 26 0.56 -20.30 2.27
N LEU A 27 1.39 -20.14 3.30
CA LEU A 27 2.46 -21.08 3.64
C LEU A 27 1.90 -22.48 3.96
N ILE A 28 0.85 -22.56 4.77
CA ILE A 28 0.18 -23.82 5.11
C ILE A 28 -0.38 -24.49 3.86
N PHE A 29 -1.06 -23.74 2.98
CA PHE A 29 -1.59 -24.27 1.72
C PHE A 29 -0.51 -24.74 0.75
N THR A 30 0.69 -24.17 0.82
CA THR A 30 1.83 -24.60 0.01
C THR A 30 2.42 -25.89 0.53
N LEU A 31 2.54 -26.04 1.86
CA LEU A 31 3.06 -27.25 2.50
C LEU A 31 2.18 -28.49 2.29
N LEU A 32 0.88 -28.31 2.04
CA LEU A 32 -0.05 -29.41 1.81
C LEU A 32 0.01 -30.01 0.37
N ILE A 33 0.92 -29.54 -0.49
CA ILE A 33 1.29 -30.05 -1.85
C ILE A 33 0.16 -30.14 -2.89
N PHE A 34 -1.10 -30.33 -2.50
CA PHE A 34 -2.22 -30.64 -3.39
C PHE A 34 -3.04 -29.42 -3.84
N THR A 35 -2.60 -28.22 -3.50
CA THR A 35 -3.45 -27.02 -3.54
C THR A 35 -2.82 -25.85 -4.28
N LEU A 36 -2.02 -26.09 -5.31
CA LEU A 36 -1.44 -25.01 -6.14
C LEU A 36 -2.55 -24.15 -6.79
N LEU A 37 -3.63 -24.81 -7.23
CA LEU A 37 -4.83 -24.17 -7.77
C LEU A 37 -5.61 -23.39 -6.69
N LEU A 38 -5.78 -23.97 -5.49
CA LEU A 38 -6.48 -23.32 -4.37
C LEU A 38 -5.68 -22.14 -3.79
N SER A 39 -4.36 -22.26 -3.71
CA SER A 39 -3.41 -21.22 -3.31
C SER A 39 -3.47 -20.03 -4.28
N THR A 40 -3.55 -20.30 -5.58
CA THR A 40 -3.72 -19.27 -6.61
C THR A 40 -5.05 -18.52 -6.44
N VAL A 41 -6.16 -19.25 -6.31
CA VAL A 41 -7.48 -18.64 -6.10
C VAL A 41 -7.52 -17.81 -4.81
N PHE A 42 -6.93 -18.32 -3.73
CA PHE A 42 -6.82 -17.61 -2.46
C PHE A 42 -5.99 -16.33 -2.58
N ALA A 43 -4.85 -16.36 -3.27
CA ALA A 43 -4.03 -15.19 -3.52
C ALA A 43 -4.78 -14.11 -4.31
N ILE A 44 -5.55 -14.49 -5.33
CA ILE A 44 -6.38 -13.56 -6.11
C ILE A 44 -7.47 -12.92 -5.24
N ILE A 45 -8.22 -13.73 -4.47
CA ILE A 45 -9.26 -13.23 -3.56
C ILE A 45 -8.64 -12.25 -2.57
N THR A 46 -7.51 -12.62 -1.97
CA THR A 46 -6.83 -11.78 -0.99
C THR A 46 -6.34 -10.46 -1.59
N ALA A 47 -5.79 -10.49 -2.80
CA ALA A 47 -5.39 -9.29 -3.54
C ALA A 47 -6.60 -8.35 -3.77
N ILE A 48 -7.77 -8.89 -4.10
CA ILE A 48 -9.01 -8.10 -4.26
C ILE A 48 -9.45 -7.51 -2.93
N VAL A 49 -9.43 -8.28 -1.84
CA VAL A 49 -9.81 -7.80 -0.50
C VAL A 49 -8.91 -6.65 -0.07
N PHE A 50 -7.59 -6.78 -0.19
CA PHE A 50 -6.66 -5.69 0.10
C PHE A 50 -6.91 -4.49 -0.80
N TRP A 51 -7.15 -4.71 -2.09
CA TRP A 51 -7.46 -3.62 -3.02
C TRP A 51 -8.71 -2.82 -2.60
N VAL A 52 -9.81 -3.51 -2.26
CA VAL A 52 -11.03 -2.86 -1.76
C VAL A 52 -10.75 -2.12 -0.45
N TRP A 53 -10.02 -2.74 0.48
CA TRP A 53 -9.68 -2.11 1.76
C TRP A 53 -8.92 -0.79 1.57
N PHE A 54 -7.86 -0.81 0.78
CA PHE A 54 -7.08 0.38 0.48
C PHE A 54 -7.87 1.42 -0.33
N LYS A 55 -8.78 0.99 -1.21
CA LYS A 55 -9.72 1.90 -1.89
C LYS A 55 -10.66 2.61 -0.91
N VAL A 56 -11.16 1.91 0.12
CA VAL A 56 -11.97 2.51 1.19
C VAL A 56 -11.17 3.54 1.99
N LEU A 57 -9.86 3.35 2.14
CA LEU A 57 -8.95 4.29 2.82
C LEU A 57 -8.47 5.45 1.93
N ASP A 58 -9.08 5.66 0.75
CA ASP A 58 -8.65 6.67 -0.24
C ASP A 58 -7.16 6.55 -0.62
N VAL A 59 -6.65 5.32 -0.60
CA VAL A 59 -5.32 5.01 -1.09
C VAL A 59 -5.43 4.81 -2.60
N GLY A 60 -5.19 5.91 -3.32
CA GLY A 60 -5.14 5.94 -4.78
C GLY A 60 -3.99 5.10 -5.32
N PHE A 61 -4.24 3.81 -5.60
CA PHE A 61 -3.30 2.98 -6.37
C PHE A 61 -3.14 3.40 -7.84
N MET A 62 -4.05 4.25 -8.34
CA MET A 62 -4.13 4.66 -9.74
C MET A 62 -3.54 6.04 -10.04
N ASP A 63 -3.48 6.97 -9.08
CA ASP A 63 -3.35 8.41 -9.43
C ASP A 63 -1.94 9.01 -9.35
N THR A 64 -0.91 8.33 -8.83
CA THR A 64 0.43 8.99 -8.75
C THR A 64 1.66 8.13 -9.10
N SER A 65 1.51 6.87 -9.53
CA SER A 65 2.65 6.07 -10.03
C SER A 65 2.16 4.79 -10.71
N SER A 66 1.89 4.89 -12.01
CA SER A 66 1.12 3.98 -12.87
C SER A 66 1.69 2.56 -13.12
N GLY A 67 2.44 1.99 -12.18
CA GLY A 67 3.01 0.65 -12.33
C GLY A 67 2.77 -0.26 -11.13
N PHE A 68 2.49 0.30 -9.94
CA PHE A 68 2.56 -0.51 -8.71
C PHE A 68 1.47 -1.58 -8.64
N PHE A 69 0.25 -1.28 -9.07
CA PHE A 69 -0.85 -2.25 -9.05
C PHE A 69 -0.73 -3.31 -10.16
N LYS A 70 -0.29 -2.89 -11.36
CA LYS A 70 0.02 -3.83 -12.46
C LYS A 70 1.18 -4.74 -12.07
N ASN A 71 2.23 -4.20 -11.44
CA ASN A 71 3.34 -4.99 -10.91
C ASN A 71 2.88 -5.86 -9.74
N TYR A 72 1.98 -5.42 -8.86
CA TYR A 72 1.47 -6.23 -7.75
C TYR A 72 0.75 -7.47 -8.27
N PHE A 73 -0.20 -7.31 -9.19
CA PHE A 73 -0.87 -8.45 -9.80
C PHE A 73 0.07 -9.31 -10.66
N LYS A 74 1.00 -8.69 -11.40
CA LYS A 74 1.95 -9.41 -12.24
C LYS A 74 2.97 -10.22 -11.43
N ILE A 75 3.49 -9.67 -10.33
CA ILE A 75 4.37 -10.36 -9.37
C ILE A 75 3.60 -11.50 -8.70
N VAL A 76 2.37 -11.27 -8.25
CA VAL A 76 1.53 -12.32 -7.65
C VAL A 76 1.17 -13.42 -8.66
N PHE A 77 0.96 -13.11 -9.94
CA PHE A 77 0.65 -14.09 -11.00
C PHE A 77 1.87 -14.84 -11.54
N GLU A 78 3.02 -14.19 -11.70
CA GLU A 78 4.22 -14.79 -12.30
C GLU A 78 5.00 -15.68 -11.31
N MET A 79 4.75 -15.55 -10.00
CA MET A 79 5.57 -16.18 -8.97
C MET A 79 4.93 -17.40 -8.26
N ILE A 80 3.78 -17.85 -8.76
CA ILE A 80 2.86 -18.80 -8.11
C ILE A 80 3.47 -20.17 -7.72
N PRO A 81 4.58 -20.68 -8.28
CA PRO A 81 5.17 -21.92 -7.75
C PRO A 81 6.35 -21.72 -6.77
N ILE A 82 7.17 -20.67 -6.92
CA ILE A 82 8.52 -20.65 -6.32
C ILE A 82 8.61 -19.73 -5.08
N LEU A 83 7.78 -18.70 -4.99
CA LEU A 83 7.91 -17.67 -3.95
C LEU A 83 6.85 -17.70 -2.87
N ASN A 84 6.03 -18.77 -2.82
CA ASN A 84 5.04 -19.00 -1.76
C ASN A 84 5.62 -19.16 -0.34
N ILE A 85 6.95 -19.18 -0.19
CA ILE A 85 7.64 -19.21 1.10
C ILE A 85 7.84 -17.79 1.66
N PHE A 86 7.85 -16.77 0.81
CA PHE A 86 8.09 -15.39 1.25
C PHE A 86 6.79 -14.70 1.66
N PRO A 87 6.82 -13.87 2.72
CA PRO A 87 5.66 -13.10 3.17
C PRO A 87 5.42 -11.88 2.28
N ILE A 88 5.10 -12.13 1.00
CA ILE A 88 4.99 -11.09 -0.04
C ILE A 88 3.87 -10.11 0.31
N PHE A 89 2.74 -10.58 0.83
CA PHE A 89 1.61 -9.70 1.15
C PHE A 89 1.96 -8.76 2.29
N THR A 90 2.67 -9.24 3.31
CA THR A 90 3.17 -8.42 4.41
C THR A 90 4.16 -7.36 3.91
N ILE A 91 5.16 -7.75 3.13
CA ILE A 91 6.17 -6.82 2.60
C ILE A 91 5.52 -5.71 1.77
N MET A 92 4.61 -6.10 0.87
CA MET A 92 3.91 -5.15 -0.01
C MET A 92 3.02 -4.20 0.79
N THR A 93 2.29 -4.73 1.78
CA THR A 93 1.46 -3.93 2.69
C THR A 93 2.29 -2.88 3.44
N VAL A 94 3.42 -3.29 4.01
CA VAL A 94 4.33 -2.37 4.73
C VAL A 94 4.86 -1.28 3.80
N PHE A 95 5.20 -1.65 2.56
CA PHE A 95 5.65 -0.69 1.56
C PHE A 95 4.55 0.33 1.21
N ILE A 96 3.31 -0.13 0.98
CA ILE A 96 2.15 0.73 0.68
C ILE A 96 1.90 1.70 1.84
N ILE A 97 1.82 1.20 3.08
CA ILE A 97 1.61 2.03 4.27
C ILE A 97 2.72 3.10 4.39
N SER A 98 3.97 2.70 4.20
CA SER A 98 5.12 3.61 4.29
C SER A 98 5.07 4.69 3.21
N LYS A 99 4.66 4.34 1.99
CA LYS A 99 4.53 5.29 0.88
C LYS A 99 3.39 6.27 1.12
N VAL A 100 2.21 5.78 1.51
CA VAL A 100 1.04 6.62 1.79
C VAL A 100 1.31 7.61 2.92
N ARG A 101 1.97 7.17 3.99
CA ARG A 101 2.35 8.06 5.09
C ARG A 101 3.34 9.14 4.68
N LYS A 102 4.29 8.82 3.78
CA LYS A 102 5.22 9.82 3.22
C LYS A 102 4.49 10.84 2.34
N GLU A 103 3.55 10.40 1.51
CA GLU A 103 2.73 11.29 0.68
C GLU A 103 1.86 12.21 1.54
N ASP A 104 1.22 11.67 2.57
CA ASP A 104 0.37 12.44 3.48
C ASP A 104 1.18 13.48 4.27
N LYS A 105 2.35 13.08 4.79
CA LYS A 105 3.27 14.00 5.46
C LYS A 105 3.70 15.14 4.53
N LYS A 106 4.11 14.83 3.29
CA LYS A 106 4.52 15.83 2.31
C LYS A 106 3.38 16.80 1.97
N TYR A 107 2.17 16.29 1.80
CA TYR A 107 0.99 17.12 1.55
C TYR A 107 0.68 18.07 2.71
N ASN A 108 0.78 17.59 3.95
CA ASN A 108 0.56 18.41 5.14
C ASN A 108 1.64 19.50 5.28
N GLU A 109 2.91 19.18 5.01
CA GLU A 109 4.03 20.15 5.01
C GLU A 109 3.83 21.24 3.95
N GLU A 110 3.42 20.88 2.73
CA GLU A 110 3.12 21.83 1.64
C GLU A 110 1.96 22.76 2.01
N GLN A 111 0.88 22.23 2.59
CA GLN A 111 -0.25 23.01 3.08
C GLN A 111 0.18 24.04 4.14
N ILE A 112 0.96 23.61 5.15
CA ILE A 112 1.47 24.48 6.21
C ILE A 112 2.38 25.57 5.64
N SER A 113 3.27 25.22 4.70
CA SER A 113 4.15 26.20 4.03
C SER A 113 3.35 27.27 3.27
N ASN A 114 2.34 26.87 2.52
CA ASN A 114 1.48 27.79 1.76
C ASN A 114 0.69 28.73 2.68
N LEU A 115 0.23 28.24 3.83
CA LEU A 115 -0.47 29.05 4.84
C LEU A 115 0.44 30.10 5.47
N ASN A 116 1.66 29.70 5.85
CA ASN A 116 2.64 30.63 6.41
C ASN A 116 3.04 31.70 5.39
N ALA A 117 3.19 31.31 4.12
CA ALA A 117 3.47 32.24 3.02
C ALA A 117 2.32 33.24 2.81
N ALA A 118 1.07 32.77 2.82
CA ALA A 118 -0.12 33.62 2.70
C ALA A 118 -0.28 34.60 3.87
N ASN A 119 0.11 34.21 5.08
CA ASN A 119 0.04 35.08 6.27
C ASN A 119 1.15 36.15 6.31
N ASP A 120 2.32 35.87 5.71
CA ASP A 120 3.51 36.75 5.73
C ASP A 120 3.61 37.66 4.47
N ASN A 121 2.60 37.69 3.60
CA ASN A 121 2.69 38.29 2.24
C ASN A 121 3.91 37.81 1.41
N ARG A 122 4.52 36.67 1.79
CA ARG A 122 5.66 36.11 1.08
C ARG A 122 5.17 35.16 0.01
N PRO A 123 5.77 35.16 -1.20
CA PRO A 123 5.39 34.21 -2.22
C PRO A 123 5.63 32.77 -1.72
N PRO A 124 4.73 31.82 -2.03
CA PRO A 124 4.86 30.44 -1.58
C PRO A 124 6.17 29.83 -2.07
N ALA A 125 6.83 29.07 -1.19
CA ALA A 125 8.07 28.38 -1.49
C ALA A 125 7.82 27.29 -2.55
N ARG A 126 7.93 27.66 -3.83
CA ARG A 126 7.86 26.70 -4.93
C ARG A 126 9.09 25.80 -4.84
N LEU A 127 8.88 24.55 -4.42
CA LEU A 127 9.86 23.48 -4.63
C LEU A 127 10.19 23.44 -6.13
N LYS A 128 11.46 23.73 -6.46
CA LYS A 128 12.01 23.41 -7.77
C LYS A 128 11.71 21.93 -8.01
N LYS A 129 10.84 21.64 -8.97
CA LYS A 129 10.68 20.27 -9.49
C LYS A 129 12.08 19.82 -9.92
N ALA A 130 12.67 18.91 -9.16
CA ALA A 130 13.80 18.14 -9.63
C ALA A 130 13.27 17.29 -10.78
N VAL A 131 13.71 17.66 -11.99
CA VAL A 131 13.54 16.89 -13.22
C VAL A 131 14.31 15.58 -13.09
#